data_AF-A0A9E5KGJ6-F1
#
_entry.id   AF-A0A9E5KGJ6-F1
#
_cell.length_a   1.000
_cell.length_b   1.000
_cell.length_c   1.000
_cell.angle_alpha   90.00
_cell.angle_beta   90.00
_cell.angle_gamma   90.00
#
_symmetry.space_group_name_H-M   'P 1'
#
loop_
_entity.id
_entity.type
_entity.pdbx_description
1 polymer ?
#
loop_
_entity_poly.entity_id
_entity_poly.type
_entity_poly.pdbx_seq_one_letter_code
_entity_poly.pdbx_strand_id
1 'polypeptide(L)'
;DRLLASPRHGERMARHWLDVARYAEDQAHTFAVTPKANAYRYRDWVIAAMNSDMPFDQFIRFQLAGDLMPESSGDPFTRLAGLGIIGLGADYYKNTAREQAIADELDDRVDTVTRGFLGLTVSCARCHDHKFDPVSQVDYYALAGIFNGFSNVDVPLALPDVVKAFDSAQKQVKEADGTLNREIARVGDQAARATLPRLSEYLISARKMAIGKTTGNMKAIEAEAKATGLSAYFLGRWAKFLASAPAGKISELSAFLALKPDATSEATIAACSTFAKAVTAASTSAKPADHPLMKALKGDKAGPLFVTPEEVEKNLASDAEKKLIAEMRAEVDRLKKASPPMYPVAHSIRGGGQTMPLYIRGNVLKKGAPAPKGFPVTLSVSTSKRGEAYTRLDLAEAIASRGNPLTARV
;
A
#
# COMPACT_ATOMS: atom_id res chain seq x y z
N ASP A 1 -8.94 -27.14 38.75
CA ASP A 1 -10.09 -27.27 37.81
C ASP A 1 -10.80 -25.95 37.52
N ARG A 2 -11.48 -25.30 38.47
CA ARG A 2 -12.24 -24.05 38.21
C ARG A 2 -11.46 -22.95 37.46
N LEU A 3 -10.19 -22.74 37.80
CA LEU A 3 -9.36 -21.71 37.14
C LEU A 3 -8.89 -22.13 35.74
N LEU A 4 -8.65 -23.43 35.51
CA LEU A 4 -8.24 -23.96 34.20
C LEU A 4 -9.42 -24.00 33.22
N ALA A 5 -10.63 -24.24 33.72
CA ALA A 5 -11.86 -24.25 32.91
C ALA A 5 -12.38 -22.83 32.56
N SER A 6 -11.76 -21.77 33.08
CA SER A 6 -12.18 -20.39 32.79
C SER A 6 -11.57 -19.92 31.47
N PRO A 7 -12.32 -19.25 30.57
CA PRO A 7 -11.77 -18.66 29.34
C PRO A 7 -10.62 -17.67 29.58
N ARG A 8 -10.56 -17.09 30.79
CA ARG A 8 -9.48 -16.19 31.23
C ARG A 8 -8.13 -16.91 31.39
N HIS A 9 -8.14 -18.24 31.48
CA HIS A 9 -6.92 -19.04 31.50
C HIS A 9 -6.16 -18.86 30.19
N GLY A 10 -6.83 -19.05 29.04
CA GLY A 10 -6.23 -18.85 27.72
C GLY A 10 -5.75 -17.41 27.51
N GLU A 11 -6.51 -16.40 27.95
CA GLU A 11 -6.06 -14.99 27.90
C GLU A 11 -4.75 -14.77 28.67
N ARG A 12 -4.65 -15.35 29.87
CA ARG A 12 -3.46 -15.24 30.72
C ARG A 12 -2.25 -15.95 30.11
N MET A 13 -2.44 -17.18 29.62
CA MET A 13 -1.37 -17.99 29.03
C MET A 13 -0.92 -17.43 27.67
N ALA A 14 -1.87 -17.00 26.83
CA ALA A 14 -1.60 -16.39 25.54
C ALA A 14 -0.72 -15.14 25.68
N ARG A 15 -0.89 -14.33 26.73
CA ARG A 15 -0.01 -13.18 26.99
C ARG A 15 1.47 -13.57 26.99
N HIS A 16 1.82 -14.67 27.64
CA HIS A 16 3.20 -15.15 27.71
C HIS A 16 3.71 -15.65 26.36
N TRP A 17 2.85 -16.33 25.58
CA TRP A 17 3.21 -16.76 24.23
C TRP A 17 3.35 -15.58 23.26
N LEU A 18 2.50 -14.56 23.38
CA LEU A 18 2.53 -13.39 22.51
C LEU A 18 3.78 -12.55 22.70
N ASP A 19 4.36 -12.52 23.91
CA ASP A 19 5.69 -11.96 24.17
C ASP A 19 6.77 -12.74 23.38
N VAL A 20 6.72 -14.07 23.36
CA VAL A 20 7.64 -14.94 22.58
C VAL A 20 7.46 -14.76 21.07
N ALA A 21 6.22 -14.66 20.61
CA ALA A 21 5.87 -14.43 19.22
C ALA A 21 6.16 -13.00 18.75
N ARG A 22 6.58 -12.10 19.66
CA ARG A 22 6.85 -10.68 19.43
C ARG A 22 5.65 -9.98 18.79
N TYR A 23 4.47 -10.31 19.32
CA TYR A 23 3.21 -9.78 18.83
C TYR A 23 3.14 -8.26 18.98
N ALA A 24 2.77 -7.59 17.89
CA ALA A 24 2.46 -6.18 17.87
C ALA A 24 1.25 -5.92 16.94
N GLU A 25 0.46 -4.91 17.28
CA GLU A 25 -0.70 -4.46 16.46
C GLU A 25 -0.32 -3.36 15.48
N ASP A 26 0.95 -2.98 15.46
CA ASP A 26 1.50 -1.97 14.60
C ASP A 26 2.98 -2.24 14.29
N GLN A 27 3.53 -1.41 13.41
CA GLN A 27 4.93 -1.41 13.06
C GLN A 27 5.46 0.01 13.21
N ALA A 28 6.44 0.16 14.09
CA ALA A 28 7.18 1.39 14.24
C ALA A 28 7.99 1.66 12.96
N HIS A 29 7.87 2.89 12.47
CA HIS A 29 8.42 3.35 11.20
C HIS A 29 8.91 4.78 11.43
N THR A 30 9.95 5.18 10.70
CA THR A 30 10.65 6.46 10.94
C THR A 30 9.73 7.68 10.84
N PHE A 31 8.65 7.61 10.06
CA PHE A 31 7.79 8.76 9.77
C PHE A 31 6.33 8.61 10.21
N ALA A 32 5.81 7.39 10.33
CA ALA A 32 4.43 7.14 10.77
C ALA A 32 4.23 5.67 11.12
N VAL A 33 3.54 5.39 12.23
CA VAL A 33 3.17 4.04 12.62
C VAL A 33 2.25 3.41 11.56
N THR A 34 2.58 2.20 11.11
CA THR A 34 1.70 1.42 10.20
C THR A 34 0.89 0.43 11.04
N PRO A 35 -0.44 0.59 11.15
CA PRO A 35 -1.26 -0.36 11.90
C PRO A 35 -1.34 -1.70 11.18
N LYS A 36 -1.19 -2.80 11.92
CA LYS A 36 -1.49 -4.16 11.48
C LYS A 36 -2.94 -4.47 11.88
N ALA A 37 -3.90 -3.88 11.15
CA ALA A 37 -5.33 -3.86 11.52
C ALA A 37 -5.94 -5.24 11.87
N ASN A 38 -5.41 -6.34 11.32
CA ASN A 38 -5.87 -7.70 11.57
C ASN A 38 -4.95 -8.54 12.50
N ALA A 39 -3.96 -7.94 13.15
CA ALA A 39 -3.02 -8.66 14.03
C ALA A 39 -3.74 -9.39 15.17
N TYR A 40 -4.80 -8.78 15.71
CA TYR A 40 -5.62 -9.34 16.79
C TYR A 40 -6.14 -10.75 16.51
N ARG A 41 -6.24 -11.17 15.24
CA ARG A 41 -6.67 -12.53 14.89
C ARG A 41 -5.67 -13.59 15.27
N TYR A 42 -4.37 -13.28 15.21
CA TYR A 42 -3.34 -14.19 15.74
C TYR A 42 -3.40 -14.25 17.27
N ARG A 43 -3.59 -13.11 17.95
CA ARG A 43 -3.83 -13.09 19.40
C ARG A 43 -5.02 -13.96 19.79
N ASP A 44 -6.16 -13.76 19.13
CA ASP A 44 -7.38 -14.51 19.41
C ASP A 44 -7.23 -16.00 19.07
N TRP A 45 -6.45 -16.32 18.02
CA TRP A 45 -6.08 -17.70 17.69
C TRP A 45 -5.25 -18.36 18.80
N VAL A 46 -4.25 -17.67 19.35
CA VAL A 46 -3.45 -18.19 20.48
C VAL A 46 -4.32 -18.40 21.71
N ILE A 47 -5.20 -17.44 22.03
CA ILE A 47 -6.16 -17.57 23.15
C ILE A 47 -7.05 -18.79 22.97
N ALA A 48 -7.59 -18.98 21.76
CA ALA A 48 -8.43 -20.12 21.43
C ALA A 48 -7.66 -21.44 21.55
N ALA A 49 -6.43 -21.52 21.02
CA ALA A 49 -5.59 -22.70 21.10
C ALA A 49 -5.27 -23.11 22.54
N MET A 50 -5.00 -22.14 23.43
CA MET A 50 -4.77 -22.38 24.85
C MET A 50 -6.05 -22.83 25.57
N ASN A 51 -7.19 -22.19 25.28
CA ASN A 51 -8.47 -22.55 25.91
C ASN A 51 -9.03 -23.90 25.43
N SER A 52 -8.69 -24.33 24.21
CA SER A 52 -9.10 -25.63 23.67
C SER A 52 -8.12 -26.76 23.98
N ASP A 53 -7.04 -26.49 24.71
CA ASP A 53 -5.94 -27.44 24.96
C ASP A 53 -5.41 -28.06 23.66
N MET A 54 -5.10 -27.20 22.67
CA MET A 54 -4.62 -27.65 21.37
C MET A 54 -3.34 -28.47 21.54
N PRO A 55 -3.26 -29.70 20.98
CA PRO A 55 -2.06 -30.52 21.05
C PRO A 55 -0.83 -29.75 20.57
N PHE A 56 0.25 -29.80 21.34
CA PHE A 56 1.44 -28.97 21.10
C PHE A 56 2.05 -29.18 19.71
N ASP A 57 2.01 -30.42 19.19
CA ASP A 57 2.48 -30.73 17.84
C ASP A 57 1.60 -30.06 16.77
N GLN A 58 0.29 -29.99 16.97
CA GLN A 58 -0.62 -29.25 16.10
C GLN A 58 -0.41 -27.73 16.21
N PHE A 59 -0.18 -27.22 17.43
CA PHE A 59 0.14 -25.81 17.68
C PHE A 59 1.42 -25.36 16.94
N ILE A 60 2.45 -26.20 16.89
CA ILE A 60 3.67 -25.95 16.11
C ILE A 60 3.37 -25.98 14.61
N ARG A 61 2.70 -27.02 14.11
CA ARG A 61 2.41 -27.17 12.67
C ARG A 61 1.58 -26.02 12.11
N PHE A 62 0.55 -25.56 12.83
CA PHE A 62 -0.28 -24.45 12.39
C PHE A 62 0.52 -23.13 12.34
N GLN A 63 1.42 -22.92 13.30
CA GLN A 63 2.22 -21.69 13.35
C GLN A 63 3.34 -21.60 12.30
N LEU A 64 3.91 -22.72 11.90
CA LEU A 64 5.02 -22.72 10.92
C LEU A 64 4.57 -23.04 9.49
N ALA A 65 3.54 -23.87 9.34
CA ALA A 65 3.22 -24.53 8.08
C ALA A 65 1.72 -24.67 7.81
N GLY A 66 0.86 -23.90 8.47
CA GLY A 66 -0.60 -24.01 8.32
C GLY A 66 -1.10 -23.99 6.87
N ASP A 67 -0.45 -23.23 5.99
CA ASP A 67 -0.72 -23.14 4.55
C ASP A 67 -0.21 -24.34 3.72
N LEU A 68 0.75 -25.10 4.26
CA LEU A 68 1.32 -26.29 3.62
C LEU A 68 0.67 -27.60 4.08
N MET A 69 -0.17 -27.54 5.12
CA MET A 69 -0.86 -28.73 5.62
C MET A 69 -1.99 -29.18 4.68
N PRO A 70 -2.26 -30.50 4.60
CA PRO A 70 -3.41 -31.04 3.87
C PRO A 70 -4.71 -30.39 4.33
N GLU A 71 -5.66 -30.20 3.41
CA GLU A 71 -6.97 -29.59 3.71
C GLU A 71 -7.74 -30.32 4.82
N SER A 72 -7.53 -31.63 4.96
CA SER A 72 -8.12 -32.46 6.02
C SER A 72 -7.58 -32.17 7.43
N SER A 73 -6.53 -31.36 7.57
CA SER A 73 -5.82 -31.13 8.84
C SER A 73 -6.50 -30.12 9.78
N GLY A 74 -7.82 -29.97 9.64
CA GLY A 74 -8.65 -29.06 10.43
C GLY A 74 -9.12 -27.83 9.65
N ASP A 75 -9.86 -26.98 10.35
CA ASP A 75 -10.45 -25.76 9.81
C ASP A 75 -9.38 -24.87 9.12
N PRO A 76 -9.56 -24.51 7.83
CA PRO A 76 -8.56 -23.73 7.09
C PRO A 76 -8.28 -22.38 7.74
N PHE A 77 -9.26 -21.77 8.41
CA PHE A 77 -9.06 -20.46 9.04
C PHE A 77 -8.16 -20.55 10.26
N THR A 78 -8.37 -21.57 11.07
CA THR A 78 -7.51 -21.92 12.20
C THR A 78 -6.09 -22.21 11.74
N ARG A 79 -5.90 -22.96 10.66
CA ARG A 79 -4.55 -23.22 10.11
C ARG A 79 -3.85 -21.94 9.66
N LEU A 80 -4.54 -21.10 8.90
CA LEU A 80 -3.96 -19.90 8.30
C LEU A 80 -3.68 -18.79 9.33
N ALA A 81 -4.54 -18.63 10.33
CA ALA A 81 -4.35 -17.63 11.39
C ALA A 81 -3.11 -17.91 12.26
N GLY A 82 -2.75 -19.20 12.46
CA GLY A 82 -1.56 -19.59 13.22
C GLY A 82 -0.25 -19.05 12.64
N LEU A 83 -0.18 -18.85 11.32
CA LEU A 83 1.01 -18.32 10.64
C LEU A 83 1.39 -16.89 11.06
N GLY A 84 0.58 -16.22 11.90
CA GLY A 84 0.87 -14.91 12.46
C GLY A 84 2.23 -14.82 13.16
N ILE A 85 2.77 -15.90 13.75
CA ILE A 85 4.13 -15.88 14.35
C ILE A 85 5.22 -15.50 13.32
N ILE A 86 5.03 -15.87 12.05
CA ILE A 86 5.91 -15.48 10.94
C ILE A 86 5.38 -14.25 10.20
N GLY A 87 4.06 -14.08 10.07
CA GLY A 87 3.46 -12.96 9.34
C GLY A 87 3.56 -11.60 10.06
N LEU A 88 3.67 -11.59 11.39
CA LEU A 88 3.60 -10.37 12.21
C LEU A 88 4.91 -9.84 12.77
N GLY A 89 6.02 -10.57 12.64
CA GLY A 89 7.30 -10.06 13.17
C GLY A 89 7.93 -8.99 12.30
N ALA A 90 9.21 -8.71 12.52
CA ALA A 90 9.88 -7.52 11.97
C ALA A 90 9.86 -7.45 10.43
N ASP A 91 9.68 -6.23 9.93
CA ASP A 91 9.87 -5.84 8.52
C ASP A 91 10.67 -4.53 8.52
N TYR A 92 11.76 -4.51 7.75
CA TYR A 92 12.72 -3.41 7.72
C TYR A 92 12.66 -2.67 6.38
N TYR A 93 13.06 -1.39 6.39
CA TYR A 93 13.16 -0.60 5.17
C TYR A 93 14.23 -1.15 4.22
N LYS A 94 13.83 -1.42 2.98
CA LYS A 94 14.69 -2.01 1.94
C LYS A 94 15.17 -0.97 0.92
N ASN A 95 15.16 0.32 1.25
CA ASN A 95 15.47 1.44 0.35
C ASN A 95 16.97 1.67 0.11
N THR A 96 17.83 1.38 1.08
CA THR A 96 19.28 1.63 1.00
C THR A 96 20.14 0.36 1.10
N ALA A 97 19.79 -0.57 2.00
CA ALA A 97 20.53 -1.81 2.25
C ALA A 97 19.60 -3.03 2.22
N ARG A 98 19.02 -3.30 1.05
CA ARG A 98 17.98 -4.33 0.88
C ARG A 98 18.42 -5.71 1.36
N GLU A 99 19.63 -6.13 1.01
CA GLU A 99 20.17 -7.45 1.34
C GLU A 99 20.39 -7.60 2.86
N GLN A 100 20.83 -6.53 3.51
CA GLN A 100 21.00 -6.50 4.97
C GLN A 100 19.64 -6.57 5.66
N ALA A 101 18.67 -5.77 5.22
CA ALA A 101 17.31 -5.79 5.74
C ALA A 101 16.68 -7.19 5.61
N ILE A 102 16.79 -7.84 4.45
CA ILE A 102 16.32 -9.23 4.26
C ILE A 102 17.03 -10.18 5.22
N ALA A 103 18.34 -10.07 5.36
CA ALA A 103 19.10 -10.95 6.26
C ALA A 103 18.70 -10.76 7.73
N ASP A 104 18.36 -9.54 8.16
CA ASP A 104 17.90 -9.24 9.52
C ASP A 104 16.46 -9.73 9.76
N GLU A 105 15.57 -9.67 8.75
CA GLU A 105 14.24 -10.30 8.82
C GLU A 105 14.34 -11.82 8.94
N LEU A 106 15.27 -12.45 8.22
CA LEU A 106 15.48 -13.89 8.31
C LEU A 106 16.03 -14.31 9.66
N ASP A 107 17.01 -13.57 10.17
CA ASP A 107 17.57 -13.80 11.50
C ASP A 107 16.49 -13.71 12.58
N ASP A 108 15.63 -12.69 12.49
CA ASP A 108 14.48 -12.52 13.36
C ASP A 108 13.53 -13.73 13.36
N ARG A 109 13.27 -14.35 12.20
CA ARG A 109 12.47 -15.58 12.12
C ARG A 109 13.17 -16.79 12.68
N VAL A 110 14.45 -16.97 12.36
CA VAL A 110 15.26 -18.07 12.89
C VAL A 110 15.31 -17.97 14.41
N ASP A 111 15.59 -16.79 14.96
CA ASP A 111 15.67 -16.55 16.40
C ASP A 111 14.34 -16.86 17.10
N THR A 112 13.23 -16.37 16.54
CA THR A 112 11.88 -16.59 17.11
C THR A 112 11.52 -18.06 17.17
N VAL A 113 11.76 -18.80 16.09
CA VAL A 113 11.41 -20.23 16.02
C VAL A 113 12.32 -21.03 16.92
N THR A 114 13.63 -20.75 16.91
CA THR A 114 14.61 -21.54 17.68
C THR A 114 14.52 -21.27 19.17
N ARG A 115 14.37 -20.01 19.61
CA ARG A 115 14.14 -19.70 21.02
C ARG A 115 12.75 -20.13 21.48
N GLY A 116 11.73 -19.87 20.66
CA GLY A 116 10.33 -20.11 21.04
C GLY A 116 9.96 -21.59 21.15
N PHE A 117 10.48 -22.44 20.26
CA PHE A 117 10.12 -23.87 20.24
C PHE A 117 11.22 -24.82 20.71
N LEU A 118 12.49 -24.44 20.63
CA LEU A 118 13.62 -25.30 21.00
C LEU A 118 14.35 -24.82 22.26
N GLY A 119 14.05 -23.61 22.76
CA GLY A 119 14.80 -23.00 23.86
C GLY A 119 16.28 -22.76 23.54
N LEU A 120 16.65 -22.73 22.26
CA LEU A 120 18.04 -22.58 21.80
C LEU A 120 18.25 -21.25 21.11
N THR A 121 19.46 -20.71 21.25
CA THR A 121 19.89 -19.52 20.51
C THR A 121 20.71 -19.95 19.29
N VAL A 122 20.16 -19.81 18.09
CA VAL A 122 20.85 -20.18 16.84
C VAL A 122 21.43 -18.97 16.11
N SER A 123 20.91 -17.76 16.34
CA SER A 123 21.29 -16.55 15.61
C SER A 123 22.76 -16.14 15.71
N CYS A 124 23.46 -16.47 16.81
CA CYS A 124 24.90 -16.22 16.89
C CYS A 124 25.69 -17.01 15.82
N ALA A 125 25.15 -18.13 15.32
CA ALA A 125 25.77 -18.91 14.26
C ALA A 125 25.70 -18.24 12.87
N ARG A 126 25.01 -17.10 12.74
CA ARG A 126 24.91 -16.31 11.50
C ARG A 126 26.27 -15.91 10.93
N CYS A 127 27.25 -15.64 11.79
CA CYS A 127 28.56 -15.13 11.40
C CYS A 127 29.69 -16.18 11.48
N HIS A 128 29.59 -17.13 12.40
CA HIS A 128 30.60 -18.16 12.65
C HIS A 128 29.93 -19.35 13.32
N ASP A 129 30.58 -20.52 13.40
CA ASP A 129 30.04 -21.63 14.19
C ASP A 129 29.83 -21.20 15.64
N HIS A 130 28.71 -21.61 16.26
CA HIS A 130 28.37 -21.19 17.61
C HIS A 130 29.50 -21.51 18.59
N LYS A 131 29.79 -20.58 19.52
CA LYS A 131 30.99 -20.65 20.36
C LYS A 131 31.02 -21.87 21.29
N PHE A 132 29.86 -22.27 21.80
CA PHE A 132 29.75 -23.31 22.84
C PHE A 132 28.79 -24.44 22.47
N ASP A 133 27.82 -24.16 21.61
CA ASP A 133 26.79 -25.13 21.26
C ASP A 133 27.17 -25.75 19.92
N PRO A 134 26.82 -27.01 19.66
CA PRO A 134 27.16 -27.70 18.42
C PRO A 134 26.18 -27.28 17.30
N VAL A 135 26.18 -25.98 16.99
CA VAL A 135 25.38 -25.35 15.94
C VAL A 135 26.35 -24.67 14.98
N SER A 136 26.49 -25.25 13.80
CA SER A 136 27.35 -24.70 12.75
C SER A 136 26.70 -23.50 12.07
N GLN A 137 27.51 -22.68 11.41
CA GLN A 137 27.03 -21.65 10.51
C GLN A 137 26.13 -22.23 9.40
N VAL A 138 26.46 -23.44 8.91
CA VAL A 138 25.62 -24.14 7.93
C VAL A 138 24.24 -24.42 8.50
N ASP A 139 24.11 -24.79 9.77
CA ASP A 139 22.81 -25.05 10.41
C ASP A 139 21.95 -23.78 10.48
N TYR A 140 22.56 -22.62 10.79
CA TYR A 140 21.86 -21.34 10.75
C TYR A 140 21.32 -21.05 9.35
N TYR A 141 22.16 -21.13 8.30
CA TYR A 141 21.70 -20.82 6.93
C TYR A 141 20.76 -21.88 6.37
N ALA A 142 20.84 -23.13 6.83
CA ALA A 142 19.89 -24.18 6.51
C ALA A 142 18.48 -23.86 7.05
N LEU A 143 18.38 -23.29 8.25
CA LEU A 143 17.12 -22.79 8.82
C LEU A 143 16.66 -21.50 8.13
N ALA A 144 17.57 -20.53 7.93
CA ALA A 144 17.23 -19.26 7.27
C ALA A 144 16.67 -19.47 5.86
N GLY A 145 17.21 -20.44 5.11
CA GLY A 145 16.73 -20.80 3.78
C GLY A 145 15.29 -21.35 3.74
N ILE A 146 14.77 -21.87 4.85
CA ILE A 146 13.37 -22.33 4.96
C ILE A 146 12.41 -21.13 4.89
N PHE A 147 12.79 -20.00 5.47
CA PHE A 147 11.99 -18.78 5.45
C PHE A 147 12.33 -17.88 4.26
N ASN A 148 13.55 -17.92 3.74
CA ASN A 148 13.98 -17.05 2.65
C ASN A 148 13.07 -17.10 1.42
N GLY A 149 12.76 -15.92 0.86
CA GLY A 149 11.87 -15.77 -0.30
C GLY A 149 10.37 -15.77 0.03
N PHE A 150 9.99 -15.63 1.31
CA PHE A 150 8.58 -15.43 1.67
C PHE A 150 8.12 -13.99 1.42
N SER A 151 6.81 -13.79 1.41
CA SER A 151 6.18 -12.47 1.45
C SER A 151 5.08 -12.44 2.50
N ASN A 152 5.03 -11.37 3.29
CA ASN A 152 3.90 -11.12 4.18
C ASN A 152 2.66 -10.81 3.32
N VAL A 153 1.55 -11.48 3.63
CA VAL A 153 0.28 -11.35 2.91
C VAL A 153 -0.87 -11.38 3.91
N ASP A 154 -1.94 -10.67 3.57
CA ASP A 154 -3.24 -10.90 4.20
C ASP A 154 -3.93 -12.05 3.47
N VAL A 155 -4.19 -13.14 4.17
CA VAL A 155 -4.92 -14.29 3.62
C VAL A 155 -6.39 -14.21 4.04
N PRO A 156 -7.34 -14.42 3.09
CA PRO A 156 -8.74 -14.53 3.43
C PRO A 156 -9.00 -15.67 4.41
N LEU A 157 -9.73 -15.35 5.48
CA LEU A 157 -10.35 -16.33 6.38
C LEU A 157 -11.80 -16.58 5.96
N ALA A 158 -12.03 -16.78 4.67
CA ALA A 158 -13.33 -17.13 4.11
C ALA A 158 -13.19 -18.16 3.00
N LEU A 159 -14.29 -18.84 2.69
CA LEU A 159 -14.35 -19.80 1.60
C LEU A 159 -14.09 -19.11 0.24
N PRO A 160 -13.49 -19.82 -0.74
CA PRO A 160 -13.15 -19.25 -2.05
C PRO A 160 -14.33 -18.56 -2.75
N ASP A 161 -15.55 -19.08 -2.64
CA ASP A 161 -16.73 -18.49 -3.25
C ASP A 161 -17.14 -17.16 -2.61
N VAL A 162 -16.96 -17.01 -1.29
CA VAL A 162 -17.20 -15.75 -0.56
C VAL A 162 -16.19 -14.70 -1.01
N VAL A 163 -14.91 -15.10 -1.12
CA VAL A 163 -13.83 -14.23 -1.59
C VAL A 163 -14.11 -13.76 -3.02
N LYS A 164 -14.45 -14.70 -3.92
CA LYS A 164 -14.77 -14.42 -5.31
C LYS A 164 -15.98 -13.49 -5.46
N ALA A 165 -17.02 -13.69 -4.64
CA ALA A 165 -18.20 -12.82 -4.66
C ALA A 165 -17.87 -11.39 -4.23
N PHE A 166 -17.09 -11.22 -3.16
CA PHE A 166 -16.62 -9.91 -2.72
C PHE A 166 -15.72 -9.22 -3.76
N ASP A 167 -14.71 -9.93 -4.27
CA ASP A 167 -13.78 -9.39 -5.26
C ASP A 167 -14.51 -8.98 -6.56
N SER A 168 -15.49 -9.77 -6.98
CA SER A 168 -16.34 -9.44 -8.14
C SER A 168 -17.17 -8.18 -7.89
N ALA A 169 -17.77 -8.03 -6.72
CA ALA A 169 -18.53 -6.83 -6.37
C ALA A 169 -17.63 -5.58 -6.29
N GLN A 170 -16.46 -5.70 -5.67
CA GLN A 170 -15.48 -4.60 -5.61
C GLN A 170 -14.98 -4.20 -7.01
N LYS A 171 -14.79 -5.17 -7.90
CA LYS A 171 -14.46 -4.90 -9.31
C LYS A 171 -15.55 -4.08 -10.00
N GLN A 172 -16.83 -4.44 -9.83
CA GLN A 172 -17.95 -3.68 -10.38
C GLN A 172 -18.03 -2.26 -9.81
N VAL A 173 -17.86 -2.10 -8.49
CA VAL A 173 -17.79 -0.77 -7.85
C VAL A 173 -16.66 0.06 -8.45
N LYS A 174 -15.47 -0.52 -8.60
CA LYS A 174 -14.30 0.18 -9.16
C LYS A 174 -14.51 0.56 -10.63
N GLU A 175 -15.14 -0.29 -11.43
CA GLU A 175 -15.45 -0.01 -12.83
C GLU A 175 -16.49 1.11 -12.96
N ALA A 176 -17.55 1.08 -12.13
CA ALA A 176 -18.57 2.12 -12.08
C ALA A 176 -17.98 3.46 -11.60
N ASP A 177 -17.20 3.45 -10.53
CA ASP A 177 -16.53 4.65 -9.97
C ASP A 177 -15.51 5.22 -10.97
N GLY A 178 -14.75 4.36 -11.64
CA GLY A 178 -13.85 4.77 -12.73
C GLY A 178 -14.59 5.38 -13.92
N THR A 179 -15.80 4.92 -14.22
CA THR A 179 -16.64 5.49 -15.28
C THR A 179 -17.22 6.84 -14.87
N LEU A 180 -17.72 6.97 -13.64
CA LEU A 180 -18.14 8.23 -13.03
C LEU A 180 -17.02 9.28 -13.06
N ASN A 181 -15.83 8.92 -12.59
CA ASN A 181 -14.68 9.84 -12.55
C ASN A 181 -14.23 10.28 -13.95
N ARG A 182 -14.31 9.38 -14.95
CA ARG A 182 -14.04 9.74 -16.36
C ARG A 182 -15.07 10.70 -16.92
N GLU A 183 -16.35 10.52 -16.57
CA GLU A 183 -17.41 11.42 -17.02
C GLU A 183 -17.25 12.81 -16.40
N ILE A 184 -16.99 12.89 -15.10
CA ILE A 184 -16.68 14.17 -14.43
C ILE A 184 -15.47 14.85 -15.08
N ALA A 185 -14.39 14.10 -15.34
CA ALA A 185 -13.22 14.63 -16.03
C ALA A 185 -13.54 15.11 -17.45
N ARG A 186 -14.37 14.37 -18.20
CA ARG A 186 -14.83 14.73 -19.55
C ARG A 186 -15.59 16.06 -19.54
N VAL A 187 -16.52 16.25 -18.60
CA VAL A 187 -17.30 17.49 -18.46
C VAL A 187 -16.38 18.65 -18.09
N GLY A 188 -15.48 18.47 -17.11
CA GLY A 188 -14.50 19.49 -16.74
C GLY A 188 -13.60 19.89 -17.92
N ASP A 189 -13.16 18.91 -18.70
CA ASP A 189 -12.36 19.12 -19.91
C ASP A 189 -13.11 19.90 -20.98
N GLN A 190 -14.38 19.58 -21.20
CA GLN A 190 -15.25 20.29 -22.12
C GLN A 190 -15.46 21.74 -21.68
N ALA A 191 -15.72 21.98 -20.39
CA ALA A 191 -15.89 23.31 -19.83
C ALA A 191 -14.61 24.16 -19.99
N ALA A 192 -13.43 23.59 -19.71
CA ALA A 192 -12.16 24.27 -19.90
C ALA A 192 -11.90 24.59 -21.38
N ARG A 193 -12.18 23.64 -22.30
CA ARG A 193 -12.04 23.85 -23.75
C ARG A 193 -12.99 24.94 -24.28
N ALA A 194 -14.21 25.03 -23.75
CA ALA A 194 -15.18 26.05 -24.13
C ALA A 194 -14.71 27.49 -23.81
N THR A 195 -13.73 27.66 -22.92
CA THR A 195 -13.12 28.98 -22.62
C THR A 195 -12.11 29.43 -23.67
N LEU A 196 -11.50 28.51 -24.43
CA LEU A 196 -10.38 28.81 -25.31
C LEU A 196 -10.69 29.84 -26.39
N PRO A 197 -11.87 29.82 -27.06
CA PRO A 197 -12.22 30.84 -28.05
C PRO A 197 -12.27 32.26 -27.47
N ARG A 198 -12.49 32.39 -26.16
CA ARG A 198 -12.60 33.67 -25.43
C ARG A 198 -11.41 33.94 -24.52
N LEU A 199 -10.31 33.21 -24.69
CA LEU A 199 -9.15 33.27 -23.79
C LEU A 199 -8.56 34.69 -23.68
N SER A 200 -8.55 35.46 -24.77
CA SER A 200 -8.11 36.87 -24.73
C SER A 200 -8.94 37.71 -23.76
N GLU A 201 -10.26 37.48 -23.69
CA GLU A 201 -11.15 38.19 -22.78
C GLU A 201 -10.89 37.81 -21.32
N TYR A 202 -10.60 36.53 -21.03
CA TYR A 202 -10.18 36.08 -19.70
C TYR A 202 -8.88 36.75 -19.26
N LEU A 203 -7.88 36.85 -20.15
CA LEU A 203 -6.60 37.48 -19.84
C LEU A 203 -6.73 38.98 -19.59
N ILE A 204 -7.51 39.69 -20.43
CA ILE A 204 -7.77 41.12 -20.27
C ILE A 204 -8.48 41.38 -18.95
N SER A 205 -9.54 40.62 -18.66
CA SER A 205 -10.31 40.76 -17.42
C SER A 205 -9.44 40.46 -16.19
N ALA A 206 -8.68 39.37 -16.21
CA ALA A 206 -7.73 39.02 -15.16
C ALA A 206 -6.65 40.11 -14.96
N ARG A 207 -6.19 40.78 -16.03
CA ARG A 207 -5.26 41.92 -15.94
C ARG A 207 -5.90 43.12 -15.27
N LYS A 208 -7.15 43.48 -15.64
CA LYS A 208 -7.91 44.56 -14.98
C LYS A 208 -8.01 44.31 -13.47
N MET A 209 -8.28 43.07 -13.09
CA MET A 209 -8.36 42.67 -11.68
C MET A 209 -7.02 42.79 -10.95
N ALA A 210 -5.91 42.42 -11.61
CA ALA A 210 -4.57 42.58 -11.04
C ALA A 210 -4.24 44.08 -10.84
N ILE A 211 -4.56 44.95 -11.80
CA ILE A 211 -4.37 46.40 -11.70
C ILE A 211 -5.19 46.99 -10.54
N GLY A 212 -6.47 46.59 -10.45
CA GLY A 212 -7.37 47.01 -9.39
C GLY A 212 -7.11 46.34 -8.02
N LYS A 213 -6.10 45.46 -7.91
CA LYS A 213 -5.78 44.66 -6.72
C LYS A 213 -6.98 43.86 -6.18
N THR A 214 -7.80 43.33 -7.08
CA THR A 214 -9.00 42.53 -6.75
C THR A 214 -8.82 41.03 -7.02
N THR A 215 -7.60 40.58 -7.35
CA THR A 215 -7.25 39.17 -7.56
C THR A 215 -7.49 38.33 -6.31
N GLY A 216 -8.63 37.63 -6.24
CA GLY A 216 -9.04 36.82 -5.10
C GLY A 216 -10.28 37.33 -4.36
N ASN A 217 -10.79 38.53 -4.72
CA ASN A 217 -12.09 38.99 -4.23
C ASN A 217 -13.20 38.35 -5.07
N MET A 218 -13.91 37.36 -4.49
CA MET A 218 -14.94 36.60 -5.21
C MET A 218 -16.07 37.48 -5.74
N LYS A 219 -16.51 38.50 -4.98
CA LYS A 219 -17.57 39.42 -5.44
C LYS A 219 -17.14 40.21 -6.68
N ALA A 220 -15.87 40.62 -6.73
CA ALA A 220 -15.31 41.31 -7.89
C ALA A 220 -15.20 40.36 -9.10
N ILE A 221 -14.82 39.10 -8.87
CA ILE A 221 -14.74 38.07 -9.92
C ILE A 221 -16.13 37.81 -10.51
N GLU A 222 -17.15 37.67 -9.67
CA GLU A 222 -18.53 37.46 -10.09
C GLU A 222 -19.09 38.67 -10.86
N ALA A 223 -18.80 39.88 -10.40
CA ALA A 223 -19.22 41.10 -11.07
C ALA A 223 -18.61 41.24 -12.47
N GLU A 224 -17.30 41.04 -12.60
CA GLU A 224 -16.60 41.09 -13.90
C GLU A 224 -17.07 39.95 -14.81
N ALA A 225 -17.18 38.73 -14.28
CA ALA A 225 -17.69 37.57 -15.01
C ALA A 225 -19.11 37.81 -15.55
N LYS A 226 -19.99 38.42 -14.74
CA LYS A 226 -21.35 38.81 -15.17
C LYS A 226 -21.31 39.90 -16.24
N ALA A 227 -20.47 40.92 -16.09
CA ALA A 227 -20.36 42.02 -17.04
C ALA A 227 -19.82 41.57 -18.41
N THR A 228 -18.92 40.60 -18.41
CA THR A 228 -18.25 40.07 -19.61
C THR A 228 -18.92 38.80 -20.15
N GLY A 229 -19.82 38.19 -19.40
CA GLY A 229 -20.39 36.86 -19.71
C GLY A 229 -19.34 35.74 -19.68
N LEU A 230 -18.27 35.88 -18.89
CA LEU A 230 -17.23 34.87 -18.70
C LEU A 230 -17.59 33.94 -17.53
N SER A 231 -16.94 32.77 -17.47
CA SER A 231 -17.04 31.88 -16.31
C SER A 231 -16.30 32.49 -15.12
N ALA A 232 -17.01 32.74 -14.01
CA ALA A 232 -16.42 33.23 -12.78
C ALA A 232 -15.31 32.31 -12.25
N TYR A 233 -15.50 30.99 -12.37
CA TYR A 233 -14.49 30.00 -11.99
C TYR A 233 -13.18 30.20 -12.74
N PHE A 234 -13.22 30.11 -14.08
CA PHE A 234 -12.02 30.22 -14.90
C PHE A 234 -11.40 31.62 -14.82
N LEU A 235 -12.21 32.68 -14.70
CA LEU A 235 -11.70 34.04 -14.48
C LEU A 235 -10.92 34.15 -13.17
N GLY A 236 -11.45 33.63 -12.07
CA GLY A 236 -10.75 33.62 -10.78
C GLY A 236 -9.44 32.83 -10.83
N ARG A 237 -9.44 31.69 -11.54
CA ARG A 237 -8.25 30.86 -11.75
C ARG A 237 -7.19 31.60 -12.59
N TRP A 238 -7.58 32.26 -13.68
CA TRP A 238 -6.71 33.09 -14.50
C TRP A 238 -6.14 34.28 -13.72
N ALA A 239 -6.97 35.00 -12.96
CA ALA A 239 -6.52 36.12 -12.13
C ALA A 239 -5.45 35.67 -11.13
N LYS A 240 -5.70 34.58 -10.41
CA LYS A 240 -4.75 34.01 -9.45
C LYS A 240 -3.46 33.53 -10.13
N PHE A 241 -3.59 32.86 -11.28
CA PHE A 241 -2.46 32.34 -12.04
C PHE A 241 -1.53 33.47 -12.51
N LEU A 242 -2.08 34.54 -13.08
CA LEU A 242 -1.29 35.68 -13.57
C LEU A 242 -0.63 36.46 -12.42
N ALA A 243 -1.30 36.60 -11.27
CA ALA A 243 -0.72 37.27 -10.09
C ALA A 243 0.46 36.50 -9.48
N SER A 244 0.57 35.20 -9.73
CA SER A 244 1.73 34.40 -9.29
C SER A 244 2.99 34.59 -10.13
N ALA A 245 2.96 35.50 -11.12
CA ALA A 245 4.07 35.83 -12.02
C ALA A 245 4.70 34.58 -12.69
N PRO A 246 3.95 33.85 -13.54
CA PRO A 246 4.40 32.60 -14.15
C PRO A 246 5.45 32.77 -15.25
N ALA A 247 6.16 33.92 -15.32
CA ALA A 247 7.09 34.28 -16.38
C ALA A 247 8.24 33.27 -16.60
N GLY A 248 8.54 32.43 -15.60
CA GLY A 248 9.50 31.32 -15.73
C GLY A 248 8.89 29.96 -16.10
N LYS A 249 7.56 29.83 -16.14
CA LYS A 249 6.84 28.57 -16.40
C LYS A 249 6.23 28.49 -17.81
N ILE A 250 5.90 29.63 -18.43
CA ILE A 250 5.25 29.69 -19.75
C ILE A 250 5.88 30.81 -20.58
N SER A 251 6.73 30.46 -21.54
CA SER A 251 7.46 31.44 -22.37
C SER A 251 6.52 32.22 -23.30
N GLU A 252 5.43 31.60 -23.74
CA GLU A 252 4.43 32.20 -24.61
C GLU A 252 3.67 33.36 -23.94
N LEU A 253 3.70 33.46 -22.60
CA LEU A 253 3.02 34.49 -21.83
C LEU A 253 3.94 35.71 -21.53
N SER A 254 5.25 35.58 -21.75
CA SER A 254 6.23 36.60 -21.39
C SER A 254 5.98 37.95 -22.05
N ALA A 255 5.57 37.96 -23.33
CA ALA A 255 5.25 39.19 -24.05
C ALA A 255 4.08 39.96 -23.40
N PHE A 256 3.05 39.23 -22.94
CA PHE A 256 1.91 39.83 -22.25
C PHE A 256 2.30 40.39 -20.87
N LEU A 257 3.12 39.65 -20.11
CA LEU A 257 3.56 40.04 -18.77
C LEU A 257 4.54 41.22 -18.77
N ALA A 258 5.33 41.40 -19.84
CA ALA A 258 6.31 42.49 -19.97
C ALA A 258 5.67 43.86 -20.25
N LEU A 259 4.42 43.90 -20.72
CA LEU A 259 3.72 45.16 -21.00
C LEU A 259 3.41 45.92 -19.71
N LYS A 260 3.39 47.26 -19.77
CA LYS A 260 2.90 48.09 -18.66
C LYS A 260 1.45 47.72 -18.31
N PRO A 261 1.01 47.90 -17.05
CA PRO A 261 -0.35 47.58 -16.62
C PRO A 261 -1.39 48.49 -17.31
N ASP A 262 -1.79 48.11 -18.52
CA ASP A 262 -2.91 48.67 -19.26
C ASP A 262 -3.65 47.50 -19.95
N ALA A 263 -4.91 47.29 -19.57
CA ALA A 263 -5.74 46.21 -20.09
C ALA A 263 -6.37 46.52 -21.46
N THR A 264 -6.28 47.77 -21.92
CA THR A 264 -6.97 48.28 -23.11
C THR A 264 -6.04 48.71 -24.25
N SER A 265 -4.73 48.76 -24.01
CA SER A 265 -3.77 49.07 -25.08
C SER A 265 -3.83 48.04 -26.22
N GLU A 266 -3.62 48.52 -27.45
CA GLU A 266 -3.54 47.69 -28.65
C GLU A 266 -2.45 46.59 -28.51
N ALA A 267 -1.32 46.94 -27.89
CA ALA A 267 -0.24 46.01 -27.58
C ALA A 267 -0.67 44.88 -26.63
N THR A 268 -1.48 45.18 -25.60
CA THR A 268 -2.02 44.16 -24.69
C THR A 268 -2.98 43.22 -25.40
N ILE A 269 -3.87 43.76 -26.23
CA ILE A 269 -4.84 42.97 -27.01
C ILE A 269 -4.11 42.04 -27.98
N ALA A 270 -3.07 42.53 -28.67
CA ALA A 270 -2.25 41.75 -29.59
C ALA A 270 -1.48 40.62 -28.89
N ALA A 271 -0.92 40.89 -27.69
CA ALA A 271 -0.22 39.87 -26.89
C ALA A 271 -1.18 38.78 -26.40
N CYS A 272 -2.39 39.14 -25.92
CA CYS A 272 -3.43 38.19 -25.56
C CYS A 272 -3.85 37.31 -26.74
N SER A 273 -4.06 37.90 -27.92
CA SER A 273 -4.42 37.18 -29.13
C SER A 273 -3.35 36.18 -29.56
N THR A 274 -2.08 36.58 -29.51
CA THR A 274 -0.94 35.69 -29.81
C THR A 274 -0.89 34.50 -28.85
N PHE A 275 -1.03 34.75 -27.55
CA PHE A 275 -1.07 33.67 -26.57
C PHE A 275 -2.27 32.75 -26.76
N ALA A 276 -3.46 33.31 -27.02
CA ALA A 276 -4.67 32.51 -27.26
C ALA A 276 -4.53 31.57 -28.46
N LYS A 277 -3.87 32.01 -29.53
CA LYS A 277 -3.55 31.17 -30.70
C LYS A 277 -2.58 30.04 -30.33
N ALA A 278 -1.54 30.33 -29.54
CA ALA A 278 -0.59 29.32 -29.08
C ALA A 278 -1.28 28.23 -28.22
N VAL A 279 -2.14 28.63 -27.28
CA VAL A 279 -2.91 27.69 -26.45
C VAL A 279 -3.88 26.87 -27.31
N THR A 280 -4.56 27.49 -28.26
CA THR A 280 -5.48 26.80 -29.17
C THR A 280 -4.73 25.74 -29.98
N ALA A 281 -3.59 26.09 -30.60
CA ALA A 281 -2.76 25.15 -31.35
C ALA A 281 -2.24 23.99 -30.48
N ALA A 282 -1.80 24.29 -29.25
CA ALA A 282 -1.35 23.26 -28.30
C ALA A 282 -2.49 22.33 -27.90
N SER A 283 -3.71 22.85 -27.72
CA SER A 283 -4.90 22.09 -27.33
C SER A 283 -5.39 21.12 -28.41
N THR A 284 -5.08 21.38 -29.69
CA THR A 284 -5.45 20.55 -30.85
C THR A 284 -4.32 19.65 -31.33
N SER A 285 -3.17 19.64 -30.65
CA SER A 285 -2.05 18.76 -30.98
C SER A 285 -2.42 17.26 -30.80
N ALA A 286 -1.62 16.36 -31.36
CA ALA A 286 -1.89 14.91 -31.28
C ALA A 286 -1.91 14.37 -29.83
N LYS A 287 -1.14 14.99 -28.93
CA LYS A 287 -1.10 14.66 -27.50
C LYS A 287 -1.11 15.94 -26.65
N PRO A 288 -2.27 16.59 -26.47
CA PRO A 288 -2.34 17.87 -25.75
C PRO A 288 -1.87 17.76 -24.30
N ALA A 289 -2.06 16.61 -23.64
CA ALA A 289 -1.62 16.41 -22.25
C ALA A 289 -0.09 16.44 -22.09
N ASP A 290 0.66 16.05 -23.13
CA ASP A 290 2.12 16.01 -23.11
C ASP A 290 2.75 17.36 -23.51
N HIS A 291 1.96 18.27 -24.10
CA HIS A 291 2.45 19.57 -24.53
C HIS A 291 2.80 20.44 -23.31
N PRO A 292 4.01 21.04 -23.23
CA PRO A 292 4.46 21.81 -22.07
C PRO A 292 3.47 22.93 -21.65
N LEU A 293 2.98 23.70 -22.62
CA LEU A 293 1.96 24.75 -22.40
C LEU A 293 0.67 24.20 -21.76
N MET A 294 0.11 23.11 -22.30
CA MET A 294 -1.13 22.53 -21.76
C MET A 294 -0.91 21.85 -20.41
N LYS A 295 0.27 21.26 -20.19
CA LYS A 295 0.66 20.72 -18.88
C LYS A 295 0.73 21.82 -17.83
N ALA A 296 1.29 22.99 -18.16
CA ALA A 296 1.32 24.14 -17.26
C ALA A 296 -0.08 24.74 -17.02
N LEU A 297 -0.94 24.77 -18.05
CA LEU A 297 -2.25 25.40 -17.95
C LEU A 297 -3.32 24.53 -17.30
N LYS A 298 -3.27 23.22 -17.50
CA LYS A 298 -4.30 22.26 -17.09
C LYS A 298 -3.77 21.12 -16.22
N GLY A 299 -2.53 20.69 -16.42
CA GLY A 299 -1.93 19.56 -15.70
C GLY A 299 -1.49 19.91 -14.27
N ASP A 300 -1.14 21.16 -14.00
CA ASP A 300 -0.80 21.66 -12.66
C ASP A 300 -2.09 22.05 -11.90
N LYS A 301 -2.21 21.67 -10.62
CA LYS A 301 -3.30 22.09 -9.73
C LYS A 301 -3.39 23.61 -9.60
N ALA A 302 -2.31 24.35 -9.85
CA ALA A 302 -2.27 25.81 -9.91
C ALA A 302 -2.65 26.39 -11.29
N GLY A 303 -2.74 25.55 -12.33
CA GLY A 303 -3.02 25.96 -13.70
C GLY A 303 -4.43 26.54 -13.88
N PRO A 304 -4.62 27.56 -14.72
CA PRO A 304 -5.88 28.27 -14.84
C PRO A 304 -7.01 27.46 -15.48
N LEU A 305 -6.69 26.37 -16.19
CA LEU A 305 -7.64 25.47 -16.84
C LEU A 305 -7.84 24.15 -16.07
N PHE A 306 -7.16 23.96 -14.94
CA PHE A 306 -7.39 22.80 -14.08
C PHE A 306 -8.75 22.92 -13.40
N VAL A 307 -9.52 21.83 -13.45
CA VAL A 307 -10.88 21.74 -12.92
C VAL A 307 -10.93 20.65 -11.86
N THR A 308 -11.58 20.92 -10.72
CA THR A 308 -11.83 19.92 -9.68
C THR A 308 -13.17 19.20 -9.91
N PRO A 309 -13.31 17.93 -9.49
CA PRO A 309 -14.58 17.22 -9.56
C PRO A 309 -15.75 17.97 -8.93
N GLU A 310 -15.52 18.58 -7.77
CA GLU A 310 -16.52 19.37 -7.05
C GLU A 310 -17.01 20.58 -7.86
N GLU A 311 -16.12 21.25 -8.60
CA GLU A 311 -16.49 22.39 -9.41
C GLU A 311 -17.33 21.98 -10.62
N VAL A 312 -17.02 20.82 -11.22
CA VAL A 312 -17.83 20.24 -12.30
C VAL A 312 -19.27 20.13 -11.87
N GLU A 313 -19.50 19.49 -10.72
CA GLU A 313 -20.84 19.21 -10.23
C GLU A 313 -21.59 20.47 -9.77
N LYS A 314 -20.89 21.46 -9.22
CA LYS A 314 -21.53 22.70 -8.75
C LYS A 314 -21.85 23.66 -9.89
N ASN A 315 -20.87 23.97 -10.72
CA ASN A 315 -20.89 25.20 -11.53
C ASN A 315 -20.64 25.01 -13.03
N LEU A 316 -20.05 23.88 -13.46
CA LEU A 316 -19.62 23.74 -14.87
C LEU A 316 -20.47 22.77 -15.68
N ALA A 317 -21.05 21.74 -15.05
CA ALA A 317 -21.95 20.80 -15.70
C ALA A 317 -23.30 21.47 -16.03
N SER A 318 -23.86 21.15 -17.19
CA SER A 318 -25.26 21.44 -17.52
C SER A 318 -26.23 20.65 -16.64
N ASP A 319 -27.50 21.03 -16.59
CA ASP A 319 -28.51 20.30 -15.81
C ASP A 319 -28.64 18.82 -16.23
N ALA A 320 -28.48 18.53 -17.53
CA ALA A 320 -28.48 17.17 -18.05
C ALA A 320 -27.24 16.38 -17.59
N GLU A 321 -26.06 17.00 -17.61
CA GLU A 321 -24.82 16.37 -17.13
C GLU A 321 -24.83 16.17 -15.62
N LYS A 322 -25.36 17.13 -14.84
CA LYS A 322 -25.55 16.99 -13.40
C LYS A 322 -26.46 15.81 -13.08
N LYS A 323 -27.57 15.67 -13.81
CA LYS A 323 -28.49 14.54 -13.67
C LYS A 323 -27.78 13.21 -13.97
N LEU A 324 -27.04 13.13 -15.07
CA LEU A 324 -26.27 11.92 -15.43
C LEU A 324 -25.23 11.56 -14.36
N ILE A 325 -24.44 12.53 -13.90
CA ILE A 325 -23.44 12.34 -12.84
C ILE A 325 -24.11 11.84 -11.55
N ALA A 326 -25.27 12.40 -11.18
CA ALA A 326 -26.03 11.97 -10.02
C ALA A 326 -26.55 10.52 -10.17
N GLU A 327 -27.05 10.13 -11.34
CA GLU A 327 -27.47 8.75 -11.64
C GLU A 327 -26.30 7.77 -11.56
N MET A 328 -25.15 8.11 -12.14
CA MET A 328 -23.93 7.29 -12.06
C MET A 328 -23.41 7.15 -10.63
N ARG A 329 -23.48 8.23 -9.83
CA ARG A 329 -23.10 8.19 -8.41
C ARG A 329 -24.06 7.34 -7.60
N ALA A 330 -25.36 7.45 -7.83
CA ALA A 330 -26.36 6.59 -7.21
C ALA A 330 -26.14 5.12 -7.55
N GLU A 331 -25.70 4.81 -8.78
CA GLU A 331 -25.32 3.46 -9.18
C GLU A 331 -24.09 2.94 -8.43
N VAL A 332 -23.04 3.76 -8.30
CA VAL A 332 -21.86 3.41 -7.48
C VAL A 332 -22.26 3.14 -6.04
N ASP A 333 -23.12 3.99 -5.45
CA ASP A 333 -23.59 3.82 -4.08
C ASP A 333 -24.49 2.58 -3.92
N ARG A 334 -25.31 2.26 -4.92
CA ARG A 334 -26.10 1.03 -4.98
C ARG A 334 -25.20 -0.19 -4.99
N LEU A 335 -24.17 -0.22 -5.85
CA LEU A 335 -23.21 -1.32 -5.93
C LEU A 335 -22.40 -1.48 -4.63
N LYS A 336 -22.02 -0.38 -3.99
CA LYS A 336 -21.36 -0.40 -2.66
C LYS A 336 -22.26 -0.99 -1.58
N LYS A 337 -23.54 -0.60 -1.55
CA LYS A 337 -24.53 -1.16 -0.59
C LYS A 337 -24.87 -2.62 -0.86
N ALA A 338 -24.87 -3.04 -2.12
CA ALA A 338 -25.12 -4.42 -2.53
C ALA A 338 -23.88 -5.32 -2.40
N SER A 339 -22.69 -4.74 -2.19
CA SER A 339 -21.47 -5.51 -2.02
C SER A 339 -21.55 -6.33 -0.73
N PRO A 340 -21.15 -7.62 -0.75
CA PRO A 340 -21.07 -8.41 0.47
C PRO A 340 -20.06 -7.75 1.45
N PRO A 341 -20.20 -7.99 2.76
CA PRO A 341 -19.24 -7.47 3.73
C PRO A 341 -17.84 -8.03 3.45
N MET A 342 -16.83 -7.24 3.79
CA MET A 342 -15.44 -7.70 3.70
C MET A 342 -15.25 -8.91 4.60
N TYR A 343 -14.73 -10.00 4.03
CA TYR A 343 -14.40 -11.19 4.78
C TYR A 343 -13.27 -10.92 5.78
N PRO A 344 -13.19 -11.68 6.90
CA PRO A 344 -12.05 -11.62 7.79
C PRO A 344 -10.76 -12.01 7.05
N VAL A 345 -9.64 -11.38 7.38
CA VAL A 345 -8.31 -11.71 6.82
C VAL A 345 -7.29 -11.83 7.95
N ALA A 346 -6.32 -12.74 7.84
CA ALA A 346 -5.22 -12.86 8.80
C ALA A 346 -3.89 -12.48 8.17
N HIS A 347 -3.01 -11.86 8.97
CA HIS A 347 -1.61 -11.70 8.61
C HIS A 347 -0.94 -13.06 8.54
N SER A 348 -0.35 -13.36 7.40
CA SER A 348 0.22 -14.66 7.09
C SER A 348 1.40 -14.48 6.13
N ILE A 349 1.93 -15.61 5.64
CA ILE A 349 3.03 -15.62 4.68
C ILE A 349 2.68 -16.45 3.46
N ARG A 350 3.31 -16.12 2.33
CA ARG A 350 3.26 -16.91 1.10
C ARG A 350 4.67 -17.15 0.60
N GLY A 351 4.94 -18.36 0.09
CA GLY A 351 6.25 -18.74 -0.43
C GLY A 351 7.22 -19.14 0.68
N GLY A 352 8.47 -18.73 0.53
CA GLY A 352 9.60 -19.22 1.36
C GLY A 352 10.32 -20.40 0.72
N GLY A 353 11.32 -20.93 1.42
CA GLY A 353 12.05 -22.13 1.00
C GLY A 353 13.12 -21.90 -0.07
N GLN A 354 13.70 -20.70 -0.17
CA GLN A 354 14.83 -20.46 -1.08
C GLN A 354 16.17 -20.74 -0.41
N THR A 355 16.97 -21.63 -1.00
CA THR A 355 18.33 -21.95 -0.51
C THR A 355 19.17 -20.67 -0.34
N MET A 356 19.81 -20.54 0.82
CA MET A 356 20.67 -19.41 1.15
C MET A 356 22.15 -19.78 0.93
N PRO A 357 22.98 -18.88 0.36
CA PRO A 357 24.42 -18.99 0.52
C PRO A 357 24.81 -18.70 1.96
N LEU A 358 25.91 -19.30 2.43
CA LEU A 358 26.54 -18.85 3.67
C LEU A 358 27.04 -17.41 3.47
N TYR A 359 26.70 -16.48 4.36
CA TYR A 359 27.41 -15.20 4.40
C TYR A 359 28.65 -15.31 5.25
N ILE A 360 29.81 -15.16 4.60
CA ILE A 360 31.11 -15.34 5.26
C ILE A 360 31.28 -14.23 6.30
N ARG A 361 31.37 -14.62 7.57
CA ARG A 361 31.38 -13.69 8.72
C ARG A 361 30.14 -12.78 8.79
N GLY A 362 28.99 -13.27 8.29
CA GLY A 362 27.72 -12.54 8.29
C GLY A 362 27.63 -11.42 7.24
N ASN A 363 28.65 -11.25 6.40
CA ASN A 363 28.65 -10.20 5.39
C ASN A 363 27.77 -10.59 4.18
N VAL A 364 26.61 -9.94 4.05
CA VAL A 364 25.62 -10.20 2.99
C VAL A 364 26.17 -10.03 1.56
N LEU A 365 27.26 -9.29 1.39
CA LEU A 365 27.93 -9.08 0.11
C LEU A 365 28.98 -10.17 -0.19
N LYS A 366 29.40 -10.95 0.81
CA LYS A 366 30.39 -12.02 0.66
C LYS A 366 29.74 -13.40 0.82
N LYS A 367 29.31 -13.97 -0.30
CA LYS A 367 28.62 -15.25 -0.39
C LYS A 367 29.61 -16.42 -0.47
N GLY A 368 29.37 -17.46 0.32
CA GLY A 368 30.05 -18.75 0.30
C GLY A 368 29.22 -19.84 -0.38
N ALA A 369 29.51 -21.09 -0.02
CA ALA A 369 28.76 -22.25 -0.50
C ALA A 369 27.27 -22.16 -0.11
N PRO A 370 26.35 -22.77 -0.88
CA PRO A 370 24.96 -22.90 -0.49
C PRO A 370 24.80 -23.79 0.76
N ALA A 371 23.90 -23.40 1.67
CA ALA A 371 23.48 -24.23 2.80
C ALA A 371 22.21 -25.02 2.42
N PRO A 372 22.26 -26.36 2.35
CA PRO A 372 21.06 -27.16 2.11
C PRO A 372 20.05 -26.94 3.24
N LYS A 373 18.83 -26.53 2.88
CA LYS A 373 17.76 -26.26 3.86
C LYS A 373 17.49 -27.47 4.74
N GLY A 374 17.23 -27.24 6.03
CA GLY A 374 16.74 -28.25 6.94
C GLY A 374 17.14 -28.06 8.39
N PHE A 375 16.77 -29.04 9.21
CA PHE A 375 16.94 -29.01 10.67
C PHE A 375 18.39 -29.23 11.12
N PRO A 376 18.88 -28.63 12.23
CA PRO A 376 20.24 -28.82 12.77
C PRO A 376 20.66 -30.29 12.83
N VAL A 377 21.81 -30.63 12.24
CA VAL A 377 22.25 -32.04 12.11
C VAL A 377 22.52 -32.68 13.47
N THR A 378 22.95 -31.89 14.45
CA THR A 378 23.32 -32.34 15.79
C THR A 378 22.15 -32.79 16.63
N LEU A 379 20.93 -32.38 16.28
CA LEU A 379 19.71 -32.90 16.91
C LEU A 379 19.23 -34.20 16.27
N SER A 380 19.61 -34.50 15.02
CA SER A 380 19.41 -35.80 14.34
C SER A 380 17.97 -36.38 14.37
N VAL A 381 16.94 -35.53 14.43
CA VAL A 381 15.54 -35.95 14.62
C VAL A 381 14.62 -35.70 13.44
N SER A 382 15.13 -35.00 12.43
CA SER A 382 14.40 -34.79 11.17
C SER A 382 14.38 -36.09 10.37
N THR A 383 13.19 -36.55 10.01
CA THR A 383 12.98 -37.68 9.08
C THR A 383 13.23 -37.28 7.63
N SER A 384 12.99 -36.01 7.29
CA SER A 384 13.26 -35.44 5.98
C SER A 384 14.75 -35.11 5.80
N LYS A 385 15.29 -35.42 4.63
CA LYS A 385 16.68 -35.10 4.25
C LYS A 385 16.82 -33.62 3.98
N ARG A 386 17.94 -33.02 4.42
CA ARG A 386 18.28 -31.65 4.03
C ARG A 386 18.36 -31.53 2.51
N GLY A 387 17.92 -30.39 1.98
CA GLY A 387 17.98 -30.11 0.55
C GLY A 387 16.90 -29.14 0.08
N GLU A 388 16.80 -28.97 -1.24
CA GLU A 388 15.86 -28.04 -1.86
C GLU A 388 14.40 -28.37 -1.58
N ALA A 389 14.06 -29.65 -1.38
CA ALA A 389 12.71 -30.07 -1.06
C ALA A 389 12.29 -29.79 0.40
N TYR A 390 13.21 -29.43 1.29
CA TYR A 390 12.89 -29.22 2.70
C TYR A 390 12.03 -27.96 2.89
N THR A 391 10.89 -28.12 3.55
CA THR A 391 9.84 -27.11 3.71
C THR A 391 9.67 -26.64 5.16
N ARG A 392 8.77 -25.67 5.36
CA ARG A 392 8.31 -25.28 6.71
C ARG A 392 7.55 -26.40 7.42
N LEU A 393 6.89 -27.30 6.68
CA LEU A 393 6.19 -28.44 7.27
C LEU A 393 7.19 -29.47 7.81
N ASP A 394 8.25 -29.78 7.06
CA ASP A 394 9.33 -30.66 7.54
C ASP A 394 9.99 -30.11 8.81
N LEU A 395 10.20 -28.78 8.86
CA LEU A 395 10.71 -28.10 10.06
C LEU A 395 9.76 -28.27 11.25
N ALA A 396 8.46 -28.04 11.04
CA ALA A 396 7.45 -28.20 12.08
C ALA A 396 7.39 -29.64 12.60
N GLU A 397 7.48 -30.62 11.71
CA GLU A 397 7.52 -32.05 12.06
C GLU A 397 8.79 -32.42 12.82
N ALA A 398 9.96 -31.89 12.42
CA ALA A 398 11.22 -32.11 13.14
C ALA A 398 11.18 -31.50 14.55
N ILE A 399 10.62 -30.30 14.70
CA ILE A 399 10.41 -29.67 16.01
C ILE A 399 9.43 -30.50 16.84
N ALA A 400 8.28 -30.90 16.30
CA ALA A 400 7.26 -31.66 17.02
C ALA A 400 7.61 -33.15 17.24
N SER A 401 8.70 -33.65 16.66
CA SER A 401 9.10 -35.04 16.69
C SER A 401 9.25 -35.56 18.12
N ARG A 402 8.74 -36.77 18.38
CA ARG A 402 8.98 -37.49 19.64
C ARG A 402 10.45 -37.86 19.85
N GLY A 403 11.28 -37.79 18.82
CA GLY A 403 12.73 -37.94 18.95
C GLY A 403 13.44 -36.66 19.39
N ASN A 404 12.83 -35.48 19.23
CA ASN A 404 13.48 -34.21 19.54
C ASN A 404 13.64 -34.04 21.07
N PRO A 405 14.89 -33.96 21.59
CA PRO A 405 15.14 -33.85 23.02
C PRO A 405 14.86 -32.45 23.58
N LEU A 406 14.71 -31.43 22.73
CA LEU A 406 14.52 -30.04 23.13
C LEU A 406 13.07 -29.61 23.21
N THR A 407 12.18 -30.36 22.56
CA THR A 407 10.75 -30.07 22.56
C THR A 407 10.21 -30.30 23.96
N ALA A 408 9.81 -29.22 24.63
CA ALA A 408 9.20 -29.31 25.95
C ALA A 408 7.94 -30.19 25.89
N ARG A 409 7.87 -31.18 26.79
CA ARG A 409 6.74 -32.09 26.94
C ARG A 409 6.28 -32.00 28.38
N VAL A 410 5.39 -31.07 28.66
CA VAL A 410 4.69 -31.00 29.94
C VAL A 410 3.22 -30.85 29.66
#